data_AF-A0A7X9EV33-F1
#
_entry.id   AF-A0A7X9EV33-F1
#
_cell.length_a   1.000
_cell.length_b   1.000
_cell.length_c   1.000
_cell.angle_alpha   90.00
_cell.angle_beta   90.00
_cell.angle_gamma   90.00
#
_symmetry.space_group_name_H-M   'P 1'
#
loop_
_entity.id
_entity.type
_entity.pdbx_description
1 polymer ?
#
loop_
_entity_poly.entity_id
_entity_poly.type
_entity_poly.pdbx_seq_one_letter_code
_entity_poly.pdbx_strand_id
1 'polypeptide(L)'
;IMVISEDKIAFVDFGETGSLTDNRLARLGRLLQGIDQKNIDKAMSALADLGILKQNIDLDDFEGEFADMVERVYSSNIGGIDINALRQEIMSLAYRYQLTLPSYLTALMKALVTLDGVGKKLDPNFNISATVQPIIKKMQAERMRPDEVRRAMERGFYREVKPLLALPRNLNELLKAAGQGELEMAHKHEMQKHMESKVTQLANRISASLIIAGGLVSTSLVLLATDHPLAHLNDFLMFTGGGVVLMGLYAFVISGRRS
;
A
#
# COMPACT_ATOMS: atom_id res chain seq x y z
N ILE A 1 -34.95 20.73 1.97
CA ILE A 1 -34.72 21.49 0.69
C ILE A 1 -36.00 22.27 0.40
N MET A 2 -35.91 23.53 -0.01
CA MET A 2 -37.05 24.32 -0.47
C MET A 2 -36.83 24.78 -1.91
N VAL A 3 -37.89 24.82 -2.72
CA VAL A 3 -37.84 25.38 -4.08
C VAL A 3 -38.11 26.88 -3.98
N ILE A 4 -37.17 27.70 -4.44
CA ILE A 4 -37.29 29.16 -4.44
C ILE A 4 -37.86 29.65 -5.78
N SER A 5 -37.42 29.06 -6.89
CA SER A 5 -37.88 29.31 -8.26
C SER A 5 -37.54 28.10 -9.14
N GLU A 6 -37.95 28.09 -10.42
CA GLU A 6 -37.70 26.96 -11.34
C GLU A 6 -36.24 26.46 -11.31
N ASP A 7 -35.25 27.36 -11.31
CA ASP A 7 -33.83 26.99 -11.33
C ASP A 7 -33.10 27.15 -9.97
N LYS A 8 -33.84 27.35 -8.87
CA LYS A 8 -33.20 27.61 -7.56
C LYS A 8 -33.82 26.80 -6.45
N ILE A 9 -32.96 26.06 -5.75
CA ILE A 9 -33.29 25.35 -4.51
C ILE A 9 -32.44 25.89 -3.37
N ALA A 10 -33.03 25.94 -2.17
CA ALA A 10 -32.35 26.23 -0.92
C ALA A 10 -32.15 24.95 -0.10
N PHE A 11 -30.91 24.76 0.38
CA PHE A 11 -30.61 23.80 1.43
C PHE A 11 -30.89 24.48 2.79
N VAL A 12 -31.76 23.85 3.58
CA VAL A 12 -32.22 24.38 4.88
C VAL A 12 -31.61 23.59 6.05
N ASP A 13 -31.14 22.37 5.76
CA ASP A 13 -30.62 21.45 6.77
C ASP A 13 -29.21 21.00 6.37
N PHE A 14 -28.30 21.10 7.33
CA PHE A 14 -26.89 20.68 7.25
C PHE A 14 -26.50 19.77 8.42
N GLY A 15 -27.47 19.18 9.14
CA GLY A 15 -27.22 18.33 10.31
C GLY A 15 -26.48 17.03 9.99
N GLU A 16 -26.55 16.55 8.74
CA GLU A 16 -25.94 15.30 8.28
C GLU A 16 -24.84 15.55 7.22
N THR A 17 -24.01 16.59 7.39
CA THR A 17 -22.87 16.85 6.50
C THR A 17 -21.63 16.04 6.88
N GLY A 18 -20.93 15.51 5.86
CA GLY A 18 -19.62 14.86 6.02
C GLY A 18 -18.53 15.59 5.23
N SER A 19 -17.28 15.48 5.68
CA SER A 19 -16.11 16.04 4.97
C SER A 19 -15.13 14.96 4.52
N LEU A 20 -14.67 15.09 3.27
CA LEU A 20 -13.61 14.30 2.68
C LEU A 20 -12.36 15.17 2.60
N THR A 21 -11.32 14.78 3.34
CA THR A 21 -10.01 15.44 3.21
C THR A 21 -9.39 15.10 1.86
N ASP A 22 -8.47 15.94 1.38
CA ASP A 22 -7.77 15.71 0.10
C ASP A 22 -7.13 14.32 0.01
N ASN A 23 -6.60 13.82 1.13
CA ASN A 23 -5.99 12.50 1.23
C ASN A 23 -7.04 11.37 1.09
N ARG A 24 -8.20 11.48 1.76
CA ARG A 24 -9.30 10.50 1.61
C ARG A 24 -9.82 10.50 0.18
N LEU A 25 -10.03 11.69 -0.38
CA LEU A 25 -10.44 11.85 -1.75
C LEU A 25 -9.38 11.22 -2.68
N ALA A 26 -8.09 11.39 -2.41
CA ALA A 26 -6.98 10.85 -3.21
C ALA A 26 -6.97 9.32 -3.24
N ARG A 27 -7.16 8.70 -2.07
CA ARG A 27 -7.29 7.24 -1.94
C ARG A 27 -8.52 6.72 -2.68
N LEU A 28 -9.67 7.39 -2.54
CA LEU A 28 -10.88 7.06 -3.29
C LEU A 28 -10.69 7.20 -4.80
N GLY A 29 -9.98 8.25 -5.24
CA GLY A 29 -9.66 8.44 -6.65
C GLY A 29 -8.78 7.32 -7.22
N ARG A 30 -7.81 6.81 -6.45
CA ARG A 30 -6.99 5.65 -6.85
C ARG A 30 -7.81 4.37 -6.95
N LEU A 31 -8.75 4.16 -6.03
CA LEU A 31 -9.69 3.03 -6.11
C LEU A 31 -10.53 3.11 -7.39
N LEU A 32 -11.16 4.26 -7.63
CA LEU A 32 -11.98 4.48 -8.83
C LEU A 32 -11.16 4.35 -10.12
N GLN A 33 -9.90 4.78 -10.12
CA GLN A 33 -9.01 4.62 -11.27
C GLN A 33 -8.60 3.16 -11.48
N GLY A 34 -8.35 2.39 -10.42
CA GLY A 34 -8.07 0.96 -10.51
C GLY A 34 -9.26 0.20 -11.11
N ILE A 35 -10.46 0.50 -10.61
CA ILE A 35 -11.72 0.00 -11.19
C ILE A 35 -11.84 0.44 -12.65
N ASP A 36 -11.66 1.74 -12.95
CA ASP A 36 -11.79 2.32 -14.30
C ASP A 36 -10.90 1.61 -15.35
N GLN A 37 -9.71 1.20 -14.91
CA GLN A 37 -8.67 0.57 -15.73
C GLN A 37 -8.74 -0.95 -15.73
N LYS A 38 -9.75 -1.55 -15.07
CA LYS A 38 -9.83 -2.99 -14.78
C LYS A 38 -8.54 -3.55 -14.16
N ASN A 39 -7.84 -2.73 -13.38
CA ASN A 39 -6.63 -3.10 -12.68
C ASN A 39 -6.99 -3.44 -11.22
N ILE A 40 -7.23 -4.72 -10.98
CA ILE A 40 -7.67 -5.23 -9.67
C ILE A 40 -6.59 -5.05 -8.61
N ASP A 41 -5.32 -5.33 -8.91
CA ASP A 41 -4.18 -5.10 -8.00
C ASP A 41 -4.16 -3.67 -7.44
N LYS A 42 -4.35 -2.69 -8.33
CA LYS A 42 -4.37 -1.27 -7.98
C LYS A 42 -5.59 -0.92 -7.13
N ALA A 43 -6.75 -1.50 -7.44
CA ALA A 43 -7.95 -1.32 -6.65
C ALA A 43 -7.79 -1.94 -5.24
N MET A 44 -7.23 -3.14 -5.14
CA MET A 44 -6.91 -3.84 -3.89
C MET A 44 -5.93 -3.05 -3.02
N SER A 45 -4.85 -2.55 -3.62
CA SER A 45 -3.91 -1.65 -2.94
C SER A 45 -4.60 -0.38 -2.42
N ALA A 46 -5.52 0.20 -3.21
CA ALA A 46 -6.30 1.36 -2.78
C ALA A 46 -7.29 1.03 -1.65
N LEU A 47 -7.91 -0.16 -1.64
CA LEU A 47 -8.76 -0.64 -0.54
C LEU A 47 -7.96 -0.78 0.76
N ALA A 48 -6.76 -1.36 0.70
CA ALA A 48 -5.85 -1.43 1.84
C ALA A 48 -5.51 -0.03 2.36
N ASP A 49 -5.19 0.89 1.44
CA ASP A 49 -4.88 2.28 1.75
C ASP A 49 -6.07 3.05 2.36
N LEU A 50 -7.30 2.70 2.02
CA LEU A 50 -8.50 3.27 2.63
C LEU A 50 -8.77 2.70 4.04
N GLY A 51 -7.99 1.72 4.49
CA GLY A 51 -8.19 1.02 5.75
C GLY A 51 -9.37 0.05 5.72
N ILE A 52 -9.76 -0.41 4.52
CA ILE A 52 -10.91 -1.31 4.36
C ILE A 52 -10.54 -2.75 4.68
N LEU A 53 -9.35 -3.17 4.24
CA LEU A 53 -8.85 -4.53 4.45
C LEU A 53 -8.27 -4.69 5.86
N LYS A 54 -8.57 -5.82 6.50
CA LYS A 54 -7.98 -6.23 7.79
C LYS A 54 -6.85 -7.24 7.55
N GLN A 55 -6.00 -7.46 8.56
CA GLN A 55 -4.86 -8.39 8.46
C GLN A 55 -5.26 -9.87 8.32
N ASN A 56 -6.45 -10.26 8.77
CA ASN A 56 -6.90 -11.66 8.82
C ASN A 56 -7.93 -12.01 7.73
N ILE A 57 -7.98 -11.25 6.64
CA ILE A 57 -8.85 -11.53 5.50
C ILE A 57 -8.21 -12.61 4.60
N ASP A 58 -9.02 -13.52 4.07
CA ASP A 58 -8.62 -14.35 2.93
C ASP A 58 -8.59 -13.44 1.69
N LEU A 59 -7.38 -12.98 1.33
CA LEU A 59 -7.20 -11.99 0.29
C LEU A 59 -7.52 -12.55 -1.10
N ASP A 60 -7.16 -13.80 -1.37
CA ASP A 60 -7.34 -14.41 -2.69
C ASP A 60 -8.82 -14.59 -3.01
N ASP A 61 -9.59 -15.09 -2.03
CA ASP A 61 -11.05 -15.26 -2.18
C ASP A 61 -11.77 -13.91 -2.31
N PHE A 62 -11.41 -12.94 -1.47
CA PHE A 62 -11.97 -11.59 -1.54
C PHE A 62 -11.66 -10.90 -2.88
N GLU A 63 -10.44 -11.03 -3.38
CA GLU A 63 -10.02 -10.44 -4.65
C GLU A 63 -10.85 -10.98 -5.82
N GLY A 64 -11.11 -12.29 -5.85
CA GLY A 64 -11.98 -12.92 -6.83
C GLY A 64 -13.41 -12.35 -6.79
N GLU A 65 -14.04 -12.31 -5.62
CA GLU A 65 -15.39 -11.77 -5.49
C GLU A 65 -15.48 -10.26 -5.79
N PHE A 66 -14.43 -9.51 -5.43
CA PHE A 66 -14.33 -8.09 -5.72
C PHE A 66 -14.18 -7.84 -7.24
N ALA A 67 -13.35 -8.64 -7.93
CA ALA A 67 -13.21 -8.57 -9.38
C ALA A 67 -14.54 -8.88 -10.09
N ASP A 68 -15.26 -9.89 -9.61
CA ASP A 68 -16.58 -10.25 -10.11
C ASP A 68 -17.61 -9.12 -9.92
N MET A 69 -17.60 -8.45 -8.77
CA MET A 69 -18.44 -7.27 -8.53
C MET A 69 -18.09 -6.14 -9.51
N VAL A 70 -16.80 -5.87 -9.70
CA VAL A 70 -16.34 -4.84 -10.66
C VAL A 70 -16.82 -5.17 -12.08
N GLU A 71 -16.69 -6.41 -12.53
CA GLU A 71 -17.12 -6.82 -13.88
C GLU A 71 -18.65 -6.69 -14.07
N ARG A 72 -19.45 -6.97 -13.03
CA ARG A 72 -20.91 -6.73 -13.05
C ARG A 72 -21.25 -5.26 -13.18
N VAL A 73 -20.53 -4.39 -12.46
CA VAL A 73 -20.69 -2.94 -12.53
C VAL A 73 -20.36 -2.41 -13.94
N TYR A 74 -19.39 -3.02 -14.62
CA TYR A 74 -19.04 -2.69 -16.01
C TYR A 74 -20.03 -3.21 -17.06
N SER A 75 -20.47 -4.45 -16.88
CA SER A 75 -21.39 -5.13 -17.80
C SER A 75 -22.77 -4.47 -17.80
N SER A 76 -23.15 -3.92 -16.65
CA SER A 76 -24.24 -2.98 -16.54
C SER A 76 -23.78 -1.67 -17.18
N ASN A 77 -24.17 -1.43 -18.44
CA ASN A 77 -23.87 -0.19 -19.16
C ASN A 77 -23.95 1.00 -18.19
N ILE A 78 -22.90 1.82 -18.01
CA ILE A 78 -22.72 2.72 -16.83
C ILE A 78 -23.96 3.57 -16.50
N GLY A 79 -24.83 3.85 -17.48
CA GLY A 79 -26.16 4.40 -17.28
C GLY A 79 -27.23 3.46 -16.71
N GLY A 80 -26.90 2.32 -16.11
CA GLY A 80 -27.86 1.33 -15.60
C GLY A 80 -27.49 0.77 -14.23
N ILE A 81 -26.47 1.33 -13.58
CA ILE A 81 -26.05 0.85 -12.26
C ILE A 81 -27.14 1.17 -11.24
N ASP A 82 -27.75 0.12 -10.69
CA ASP A 82 -28.62 0.24 -9.53
C ASP A 82 -27.77 0.47 -8.27
N ILE A 83 -27.80 1.71 -7.76
CA ILE A 83 -27.07 2.10 -6.55
C ILE A 83 -27.52 1.31 -5.32
N ASN A 84 -28.80 0.91 -5.23
CA ASN A 84 -29.26 0.09 -4.11
C ASN A 84 -28.73 -1.34 -4.20
N ALA A 85 -28.63 -1.90 -5.42
CA ALA A 85 -28.03 -3.21 -5.63
C ALA A 85 -26.53 -3.17 -5.31
N LEU A 86 -25.81 -2.17 -5.83
CA LEU A 86 -24.38 -1.97 -5.55
C LEU A 86 -24.12 -1.80 -4.05
N ARG A 87 -24.96 -1.03 -3.33
CA ARG A 87 -24.86 -0.92 -1.87
C ARG A 87 -24.98 -2.28 -1.19
N GLN A 88 -25.97 -3.08 -1.56
CA GLN A 88 -26.20 -4.38 -0.95
C GLN A 88 -25.04 -5.32 -1.18
N GLU A 89 -24.48 -5.30 -2.38
CA GLU A 89 -23.31 -6.10 -2.74
C GLU A 89 -22.07 -5.70 -1.94
N ILE A 90 -21.78 -4.39 -1.84
CA ILE A 90 -20.67 -3.90 -1.01
C ILE A 90 -20.86 -4.29 0.46
N MET A 91 -22.09 -4.19 0.99
CA MET A 91 -22.37 -4.58 2.38
C MET A 91 -22.26 -6.10 2.60
N SER A 92 -22.65 -6.90 1.61
CA SER A 92 -22.48 -8.36 1.62
C SER A 92 -21.00 -8.75 1.69
N LEU A 93 -20.17 -8.16 0.84
CA LEU A 93 -18.71 -8.36 0.86
C LEU A 93 -18.11 -7.87 2.19
N ALA A 94 -18.53 -6.69 2.66
CA ALA A 94 -18.05 -6.15 3.92
C ALA A 94 -18.36 -7.05 5.12
N TYR A 95 -19.55 -7.65 5.15
CA TYR A 95 -19.93 -8.59 6.20
C TYR A 95 -19.16 -9.92 6.09
N ARG A 96 -19.15 -10.54 4.89
CA ARG A 96 -18.51 -11.83 4.64
C ARG A 96 -17.02 -11.83 4.98
N TYR A 97 -16.32 -10.80 4.52
CA TYR A 97 -14.88 -10.65 4.70
C TYR A 97 -14.49 -9.79 5.91
N GLN A 98 -15.47 -9.43 6.75
CA GLN A 98 -15.28 -8.62 7.95
C GLN A 98 -14.52 -7.30 7.70
N LEU A 99 -14.77 -6.67 6.55
CA LEU A 99 -14.12 -5.42 6.15
C LEU A 99 -14.43 -4.30 7.13
N THR A 100 -13.50 -3.36 7.27
CA THR A 100 -13.74 -2.13 8.04
C THR A 100 -14.23 -1.06 7.08
N LEU A 101 -15.49 -0.65 7.15
CA LEU A 101 -15.97 0.48 6.35
C LEU A 101 -15.77 1.79 7.14
N PRO A 102 -14.87 2.70 6.71
CA PRO A 102 -14.73 4.00 7.34
C PRO A 102 -16.05 4.78 7.31
N SER A 103 -16.34 5.53 8.38
CA SER A 103 -17.58 6.30 8.53
C SER A 103 -17.84 7.30 7.39
N TYR A 104 -16.79 7.86 6.79
CA TYR A 104 -16.94 8.78 5.67
C TYR A 104 -17.41 8.08 4.38
N LEU A 105 -17.07 6.80 4.18
CA LEU A 105 -17.54 6.03 3.02
C LEU A 105 -18.99 5.61 3.20
N THR A 106 -19.40 5.24 4.41
CA THR A 106 -20.80 4.93 4.70
C THR A 106 -21.69 6.17 4.58
N ALA A 107 -21.22 7.33 5.03
CA ALA A 107 -21.89 8.61 4.83
C ALA A 107 -22.01 8.97 3.33
N LEU A 108 -20.94 8.81 2.55
CA LEU A 108 -20.97 9.04 1.10
C LEU A 108 -21.97 8.11 0.41
N MET A 109 -21.97 6.83 0.75
CA MET A 109 -22.89 5.85 0.20
C MET A 109 -24.35 6.16 0.56
N LYS A 110 -24.62 6.56 1.81
CA LYS A 110 -25.94 7.04 2.26
C LYS A 110 -26.37 8.24 1.42
N ALA A 111 -25.50 9.22 1.22
CA ALA A 111 -25.81 10.40 0.40
C ALA A 111 -26.16 10.03 -1.05
N LEU A 112 -25.41 9.12 -1.68
CA LEU A 112 -25.68 8.64 -3.04
C LEU A 112 -27.02 7.90 -3.14
N VAL A 113 -27.32 7.02 -2.19
CA VAL A 113 -28.59 6.30 -2.11
C VAL A 113 -29.76 7.26 -1.92
N THR A 114 -29.62 8.23 -1.02
CA THR A 114 -30.65 9.24 -0.77
C THR A 114 -30.88 10.09 -2.01
N LEU A 115 -29.80 10.48 -2.71
CA LEU A 115 -29.90 11.24 -3.95
C LEU A 115 -30.57 10.44 -5.07
N ASP A 116 -30.21 9.16 -5.25
CA ASP A 116 -30.89 8.26 -6.20
C ASP A 116 -32.38 8.13 -5.88
N GLY A 117 -32.73 7.90 -4.61
CA GLY A 117 -34.10 7.74 -4.17
C GLY A 117 -34.94 9.02 -4.29
N VAL A 118 -34.38 10.19 -3.98
CA VAL A 118 -35.06 11.48 -4.17
C VAL A 118 -35.17 11.80 -5.66
N GLY A 119 -34.11 11.60 -6.44
CA GLY A 119 -34.11 11.84 -7.87
C GLY A 119 -35.17 11.01 -8.59
N LYS A 120 -35.24 9.69 -8.32
CA LYS A 120 -36.27 8.80 -8.88
C LYS A 120 -37.69 9.13 -8.47
N LYS A 121 -37.88 9.74 -7.29
CA LYS A 121 -39.20 10.24 -6.86
C LYS A 121 -39.65 11.47 -7.64
N LEU A 122 -38.71 12.29 -8.12
CA LEU A 122 -38.98 13.51 -8.88
C LEU A 122 -39.07 13.23 -10.39
N ASP A 123 -38.18 12.40 -10.90
CA ASP A 123 -38.15 11.92 -12.28
C ASP A 123 -37.89 10.41 -12.28
N PRO A 124 -38.88 9.56 -12.64
CA PRO A 124 -38.71 8.12 -12.69
C PRO A 124 -37.56 7.63 -13.59
N ASN A 125 -37.15 8.44 -14.57
CA ASN A 125 -36.03 8.14 -15.47
C ASN A 125 -34.68 8.66 -14.95
N PHE A 126 -34.66 9.27 -13.76
CA PHE A 126 -33.45 9.80 -13.16
C PHE A 126 -32.38 8.71 -12.99
N ASN A 127 -31.17 9.04 -13.42
CA ASN A 127 -30.04 8.13 -13.43
C ASN A 127 -28.84 8.77 -12.74
N ILE A 128 -28.71 8.45 -11.46
CA ILE A 128 -27.62 8.96 -10.64
C ILE A 128 -26.23 8.61 -11.18
N SER A 129 -26.06 7.44 -11.78
CA SER A 129 -24.77 7.00 -12.30
C SER A 129 -24.32 7.89 -13.46
N ALA A 130 -25.24 8.19 -14.38
CA ALA A 130 -25.00 9.13 -15.47
C ALA A 130 -24.69 10.56 -14.96
N THR A 131 -25.31 10.99 -13.85
CA THR A 131 -25.04 12.30 -13.23
C THR A 131 -23.68 12.36 -12.54
N VAL A 132 -23.26 11.29 -11.85
CA VAL A 132 -22.01 11.26 -11.07
C VAL A 132 -20.78 10.99 -11.92
N GLN A 133 -20.91 10.24 -13.02
CA GLN A 133 -19.80 9.92 -13.92
C GLN A 133 -18.97 11.14 -14.37
N PRO A 134 -19.54 12.26 -14.85
CA PRO A 134 -18.77 13.43 -15.25
C PRO A 134 -18.04 14.08 -14.06
N ILE A 135 -18.60 14.01 -12.85
CA ILE A 135 -17.98 14.52 -11.62
C ILE A 135 -16.73 13.70 -11.29
N ILE A 136 -16.83 12.37 -11.36
CA ILE A 136 -15.69 11.46 -11.16
C ILE A 136 -14.60 11.73 -12.20
N LYS A 137 -14.95 11.86 -13.48
CA LYS A 137 -13.99 12.16 -14.56
C LYS A 137 -13.30 13.50 -14.33
N LYS A 138 -14.04 14.54 -13.97
CA LYS A 138 -13.48 15.86 -13.64
C LYS A 138 -12.51 15.77 -12.46
N MET A 139 -12.90 15.10 -11.37
CA MET A 139 -12.06 14.89 -10.19
C MET A 139 -10.75 14.14 -10.53
N GLN A 140 -10.82 13.11 -11.39
CA GLN A 140 -9.62 12.40 -11.85
C GLN A 140 -8.74 13.29 -12.72
N ALA A 141 -9.32 14.03 -13.67
CA ALA A 141 -8.60 14.93 -14.56
C ALA A 141 -7.88 16.06 -13.80
N GLU A 142 -8.54 16.66 -12.81
CA GLU A 142 -7.96 17.70 -11.96
C GLU A 142 -6.71 17.23 -11.22
N ARG A 143 -6.60 15.93 -10.94
CA ARG A 143 -5.43 15.34 -10.26
C ARG A 143 -4.28 14.96 -11.16
N MET A 144 -4.57 14.72 -12.43
CA MET A 144 -3.55 14.50 -13.45
C MET A 144 -2.94 15.82 -13.93
N ARG A 145 -3.40 16.96 -13.39
CA ARG A 145 -2.77 18.26 -13.66
C ARG A 145 -1.32 18.25 -13.20
N PRO A 146 -0.36 18.76 -14.02
CA PRO A 146 1.06 18.75 -13.69
C PRO A 146 1.39 19.30 -12.29
N ASP A 147 0.70 20.37 -11.87
CA ASP A 147 0.90 20.99 -10.56
C ASP A 147 0.47 20.10 -9.39
N GLU A 148 -0.58 19.30 -9.56
CA GLU A 148 -1.07 18.36 -8.54
C GLU A 148 -0.19 17.12 -8.48
N VAL A 149 0.27 16.63 -9.64
CA VAL A 149 1.24 15.53 -9.74
C VAL A 149 2.56 15.92 -9.07
N ARG A 150 3.10 17.11 -9.35
CA ARG A 150 4.29 17.64 -8.67
C ARG A 150 4.11 17.67 -7.16
N ARG A 151 3.01 18.27 -6.68
CA ARG A 151 2.71 18.33 -5.24
C ARG A 151 2.55 16.93 -4.63
N ALA A 152 1.97 15.98 -5.35
CA ALA A 152 1.84 14.60 -4.90
C ALA A 152 3.21 13.91 -4.77
N MET A 153 4.10 14.09 -5.75
CA MET A 153 5.47 13.58 -5.71
C MET A 153 6.28 14.19 -4.58
N GLU A 154 6.19 15.52 -4.38
CA GLU A 154 6.85 16.20 -3.26
C GLU A 154 6.37 15.62 -1.92
N ARG A 155 5.05 15.50 -1.73
CA ARG A 155 4.49 14.88 -0.51
C ARG A 155 4.96 13.44 -0.31
N GLY A 156 4.99 12.63 -1.37
CA GLY A 156 5.47 11.25 -1.32
C GLY A 156 6.94 11.17 -0.94
N PHE A 157 7.79 12.02 -1.54
CA PHE A 157 9.20 12.13 -1.22
C PHE A 157 9.42 12.46 0.27
N TYR A 158 8.71 13.46 0.81
CA TYR A 158 8.85 13.83 2.22
C TYR A 158 8.29 12.79 3.20
N ARG A 159 7.24 12.06 2.83
CA ARG A 159 6.56 11.10 3.72
C ARG A 159 7.24 9.73 3.73
N GLU A 160 7.73 9.27 2.59
CA GLU A 160 8.15 7.88 2.42
C GLU A 160 9.65 7.77 2.16
N VAL A 161 10.21 8.63 1.30
CA VAL A 161 11.62 8.57 0.91
C VAL A 161 12.53 9.26 1.93
N LYS A 162 12.17 10.45 2.40
CA LYS A 162 12.99 11.22 3.35
C LYS A 162 13.24 10.48 4.68
N PRO A 163 12.26 9.78 5.29
CA PRO A 163 12.53 8.97 6.48
C PRO A 163 13.47 7.80 6.21
N LEU A 164 13.37 7.15 5.03
CA LEU A 164 14.29 6.08 4.60
C LEU A 164 15.73 6.61 4.39
N LEU A 165 15.86 7.82 3.86
CA LEU A 165 17.17 8.47 3.70
C LEU A 165 17.76 8.93 5.05
N ALA A 166 16.93 9.19 6.06
CA ALA A 166 17.35 9.56 7.41
C ALA A 166 17.66 8.36 8.32
N LEU A 167 17.22 7.15 7.93
CA LEU A 167 17.39 5.91 8.67
C LEU A 167 18.86 5.57 9.04
N PRO A 168 19.85 5.72 8.14
CA PRO A 168 21.26 5.44 8.48
C PRO A 168 21.79 6.36 9.57
N ARG A 169 21.35 7.63 9.57
CA ARG A 169 21.75 8.62 10.56
C ARG A 169 21.12 8.33 11.92
N ASN A 170 19.82 8.04 11.93
CA ASN A 170 19.09 7.67 13.16
C ASN A 170 19.64 6.37 13.77
N LEU A 171 20.02 5.39 12.94
CA LEU A 171 20.70 4.17 13.38
C LEU A 171 22.08 4.46 13.97
N ASN A 172 22.88 5.31 13.33
CA ASN A 172 24.19 5.71 13.86
C ASN A 172 24.09 6.49 15.17
N GLU A 173 23.08 7.34 15.33
CA GLU A 173 22.83 8.09 16.57
C GLU A 173 22.38 7.14 17.70
N LEU A 174 21.52 6.16 17.41
CA LEU A 174 21.15 5.09 18.36
C LEU A 174 22.34 4.21 18.75
N LEU A 175 23.18 3.82 17.79
CA LEU A 175 24.38 3.00 18.03
C LEU A 175 25.45 3.77 18.83
N LYS A 176 25.59 5.08 18.61
CA LYS A 176 26.47 5.94 19.40
C LYS A 176 25.94 6.11 20.82
N ALA A 177 24.66 6.38 21.00
CA ALA A 177 24.04 6.48 22.32
C ALA A 177 24.14 5.16 23.11
N ALA A 178 24.00 4.02 22.42
CA ALA A 178 24.20 2.69 23.01
C ALA A 178 25.67 2.41 23.36
N GLY A 179 26.61 2.80 22.49
CA GLY A 179 28.05 2.58 22.70
C GLY A 179 28.69 3.53 23.73
N GLN A 180 28.05 4.65 24.04
CA GLN A 180 28.53 5.64 25.01
C GLN A 180 27.90 5.51 26.40
N GLY A 181 27.04 4.52 26.63
CA GLY A 181 26.44 4.28 27.95
C GLY A 181 25.37 5.30 28.36
N GLU A 182 24.94 6.20 27.46
CA GLU A 182 23.89 7.20 27.75
C GLU A 182 22.47 6.61 27.78
N LEU A 183 22.31 5.33 27.45
CA LEU A 183 21.03 4.61 27.57
C LEU A 183 20.70 4.15 29.00
N GLU A 184 21.43 4.59 30.03
CA GLU A 184 21.11 4.31 31.43
C GLU A 184 19.91 5.12 31.99
N MET A 185 19.35 6.07 31.22
CA MET A 185 18.32 6.99 31.71
C MET A 185 16.99 6.91 30.95
N ALA A 186 16.56 5.73 30.50
CA ALA A 186 15.14 5.47 30.27
C ALA A 186 14.86 3.96 30.27
N HIS A 187 14.00 3.50 31.18
CA HIS A 187 13.46 2.14 31.25
C HIS A 187 14.33 1.04 31.91
N LYS A 188 14.41 1.11 33.25
CA LYS A 188 14.48 -0.09 34.09
C LYS A 188 13.19 -0.90 33.93
N HIS A 189 13.22 -2.00 33.17
CA HIS A 189 12.58 -3.27 33.54
C HIS A 189 13.00 -4.42 32.60
N GLU A 190 13.80 -5.35 33.15
CA GLU A 190 13.85 -6.80 32.85
C GLU A 190 13.86 -7.37 31.41
N MET A 191 14.19 -6.62 30.36
CA MET A 191 14.26 -7.19 28.99
C MET A 191 15.58 -6.92 28.24
N GLN A 192 16.70 -6.72 28.94
CA GLN A 192 17.94 -6.28 28.27
C GLN A 192 18.81 -7.45 27.75
N LYS A 193 18.87 -8.59 28.43
CA LYS A 193 19.78 -9.70 28.04
C LYS A 193 19.28 -10.57 26.87
N HIS A 194 18.00 -10.49 26.48
CA HIS A 194 17.42 -11.31 25.40
C HIS A 194 17.22 -10.56 24.07
N MET A 195 17.33 -9.23 24.05
CA MET A 195 17.20 -8.44 22.81
C MET A 195 18.56 -8.19 22.15
N GLU A 196 19.61 -7.93 22.93
CA GLU A 196 20.96 -7.68 22.39
C GLU A 196 21.46 -8.89 21.57
N SER A 197 21.27 -10.12 22.07
CA SER A 197 21.68 -11.33 21.36
C SER A 197 20.92 -11.56 20.05
N LYS A 198 19.61 -11.22 20.00
CA LYS A 198 18.79 -11.38 18.79
C LYS A 198 19.14 -10.36 17.71
N VAL A 199 19.43 -9.12 18.11
CA VAL A 199 19.86 -8.08 17.17
C VAL A 199 21.23 -8.40 16.58
N THR A 200 22.19 -8.84 17.40
CA THR A 200 23.51 -9.28 16.91
C THR A 200 23.42 -10.52 16.02
N GLN A 201 22.51 -11.47 16.32
CA GLN A 201 22.28 -12.63 15.46
C GLN A 201 21.69 -12.23 14.09
N LEU A 202 20.75 -11.28 14.05
CA LEU A 202 20.19 -10.77 12.79
C LEU A 202 21.25 -10.01 11.98
N ALA A 203 22.04 -9.15 12.63
CA ALA A 203 23.13 -8.43 11.98
C ALA A 203 24.18 -9.40 11.39
N ASN A 204 24.56 -10.44 12.13
CA ASN A 204 25.50 -11.45 11.64
C ASN A 204 24.91 -12.28 10.50
N ARG A 205 23.60 -12.60 10.55
CA ARG A 205 22.90 -13.27 9.44
C ARG A 205 22.89 -12.42 8.17
N ILE A 206 22.55 -11.14 8.30
CA ILE A 206 22.52 -10.19 7.17
C ILE A 206 23.92 -10.02 6.57
N SER A 207 24.95 -9.86 7.40
CA SER A 207 26.34 -9.76 6.95
C SER A 207 26.78 -11.04 6.23
N ALA A 208 26.43 -12.22 6.75
CA ALA A 208 26.72 -13.49 6.08
C ALA A 208 25.99 -13.60 4.73
N SER A 209 24.71 -13.21 4.66
CA SER A 209 23.94 -13.21 3.41
C SER A 209 24.54 -12.27 2.36
N LEU A 210 25.03 -11.10 2.76
CA LEU A 210 25.70 -10.15 1.86
C LEU A 210 27.04 -10.68 1.35
N ILE A 211 27.83 -11.34 2.19
CA ILE A 211 29.09 -11.98 1.78
C ILE A 211 28.82 -13.09 0.77
N ILE A 212 27.80 -13.92 1.01
CA ILE A 212 27.41 -15.00 0.10
C ILE A 212 26.93 -14.41 -1.24
N ALA A 213 26.04 -13.42 -1.21
CA ALA A 213 25.54 -12.76 -2.41
C ALA A 213 26.67 -12.09 -3.21
N GLY A 214 27.58 -11.38 -2.54
CA GLY A 214 28.75 -10.77 -3.15
C GLY A 214 29.70 -11.80 -3.76
N GLY A 215 29.90 -12.93 -3.08
CA GLY A 215 30.66 -14.06 -3.60
C GLY A 215 30.04 -14.65 -4.87
N LEU A 216 28.72 -14.89 -4.86
CA LEU A 216 28.00 -15.40 -6.04
C LEU A 216 28.09 -14.44 -7.24
N VAL A 217 27.92 -13.14 -7.00
CA VAL A 217 28.06 -12.12 -8.06
C VAL A 217 29.50 -12.05 -8.56
N SER A 218 30.50 -12.09 -7.67
CA SER A 218 31.91 -12.09 -8.05
C SER A 218 32.29 -13.32 -8.87
N THR A 219 31.86 -14.51 -8.46
CA THR A 219 32.06 -15.75 -9.23
C THR A 219 31.37 -15.70 -10.58
N SER A 220 30.15 -15.17 -10.66
CA SER A 220 29.43 -14.99 -11.92
C SER A 220 30.13 -14.01 -12.87
N LEU A 221 30.68 -12.91 -12.36
CA LEU A 221 31.45 -11.95 -13.15
C LEU A 221 32.78 -12.52 -13.64
N VAL A 222 33.49 -13.28 -12.82
CA VAL A 222 34.73 -13.97 -13.22
C VAL A 222 34.45 -15.00 -14.31
N LEU A 223 33.38 -15.80 -14.18
CA LEU A 223 32.95 -16.76 -15.19
C LEU A 223 32.65 -16.08 -16.53
N LEU A 224 31.96 -14.95 -16.53
CA LEU A 224 31.65 -14.17 -17.73
C LEU A 224 32.86 -13.45 -18.34
N ALA A 225 33.92 -13.22 -17.55
CA ALA A 225 35.16 -12.60 -18.01
C ALA A 225 36.18 -13.60 -18.58
N THR A 226 35.92 -14.91 -18.49
CA THR A 226 36.82 -15.96 -18.98
C THR A 226 36.58 -16.34 -20.45
N ASP A 227 37.15 -15.54 -21.36
CA ASP A 227 37.33 -15.89 -22.79
C ASP A 227 38.83 -15.78 -23.21
N HIS A 228 39.76 -15.79 -22.25
CA HIS A 228 41.18 -15.54 -22.48
C HIS A 228 42.13 -16.59 -21.87
N PRO A 229 43.38 -16.76 -22.38
CA PRO A 229 44.22 -17.97 -22.27
C PRO A 229 44.81 -18.29 -20.88
N LEU A 230 44.34 -17.64 -19.81
CA LEU A 230 44.86 -17.78 -18.44
C LEU A 230 44.03 -18.74 -17.57
N ALA A 231 43.51 -19.82 -18.18
CA ALA A 231 42.64 -20.80 -17.50
C ALA A 231 43.23 -21.35 -16.19
N HIS A 232 44.54 -21.58 -16.13
CA HIS A 232 45.20 -22.09 -14.91
C HIS A 232 45.26 -21.11 -13.74
N LEU A 233 45.23 -19.79 -14.00
CA LEU A 233 45.14 -18.78 -12.93
C LEU A 233 43.69 -18.66 -12.43
N ASN A 234 42.71 -18.89 -13.33
CA ASN A 234 41.29 -18.89 -13.01
C ASN A 234 40.86 -20.08 -12.15
N ASP A 235 41.42 -21.28 -12.39
CA ASP A 235 41.17 -22.45 -11.55
C ASP A 235 41.62 -22.21 -10.10
N PHE A 236 42.77 -21.54 -9.92
CA PHE A 236 43.27 -21.15 -8.60
C PHE A 236 42.38 -20.08 -7.93
N LEU A 237 41.91 -19.08 -8.69
CA LEU A 237 40.99 -18.04 -8.21
C LEU A 237 39.60 -18.59 -7.87
N MET A 238 39.08 -19.55 -8.63
CA MET A 238 37.82 -20.24 -8.32
C MET A 238 37.95 -21.14 -7.09
N PHE A 239 39.07 -21.86 -6.94
CA PHE A 239 39.32 -22.72 -5.78
C PHE A 239 39.49 -21.89 -4.50
N THR A 240 40.21 -20.77 -4.58
CA THR A 240 40.40 -19.84 -3.45
C THR A 240 39.11 -19.09 -3.10
N GLY A 241 38.36 -18.60 -4.10
CA GLY A 241 37.06 -17.96 -3.91
C GLY A 241 36.01 -18.89 -3.29
N GLY A 242 35.88 -20.11 -3.82
CA GLY A 242 35.00 -21.15 -3.26
C GLY A 242 35.44 -21.58 -1.86
N GLY A 243 36.74 -21.66 -1.61
CA GLY A 243 37.32 -21.94 -0.29
C GLY A 243 36.95 -20.90 0.77
N VAL A 244 37.02 -19.61 0.44
CA VAL A 244 36.64 -18.51 1.36
C VAL A 244 35.13 -18.55 1.67
N VAL A 245 34.29 -18.84 0.69
CA VAL A 245 32.84 -18.98 0.88
C VAL A 245 32.51 -20.19 1.77
N LEU A 246 33.17 -21.33 1.56
CA LEU A 246 33.00 -22.52 2.39
C LEU A 246 33.53 -22.32 3.81
N MET A 247 34.66 -21.62 3.98
CA MET A 247 35.19 -21.29 5.31
C MET A 247 34.26 -20.32 6.05
N GLY A 248 33.67 -19.35 5.33
CA GLY A 248 32.67 -18.43 5.86
C GLY A 248 31.38 -19.14 6.29
N LEU A 249 30.89 -20.08 5.48
CA LEU A 249 29.74 -20.94 5.82
C LEU A 249 30.05 -21.86 7.01
N TYR A 250 31.25 -22.43 7.07
CA TYR A 250 31.67 -23.29 8.18
C TYR A 250 31.78 -22.52 9.50
N ALA A 251 32.38 -21.32 9.49
CA ALA A 251 32.43 -20.44 10.65
C ALA A 251 31.03 -19.96 11.07
N PHE A 252 30.12 -19.73 10.12
CA PHE A 252 28.72 -19.38 10.39
C PHE A 252 27.96 -20.53 11.06
N VAL A 253 28.12 -21.78 10.59
CA VAL A 253 27.49 -22.97 11.19
C VAL A 253 28.02 -23.23 12.60
N ILE A 254 29.32 -23.02 12.85
CA ILE A 254 29.91 -23.21 14.19
C ILE A 254 29.49 -22.10 15.16
N SER A 255 29.43 -20.85 14.70
CA SER A 255 28.97 -19.73 15.55
C SER A 255 27.49 -19.86 15.92
N GLY A 256 26.66 -20.45 15.06
CA GLY A 256 25.25 -20.75 15.36
C GLY A 256 25.01 -21.92 16.32
N ARG A 257 26.02 -22.76 16.61
CA ARG A 257 25.92 -23.91 17.54
C ARG A 257 26.39 -23.62 18.97
N ARG A 258 26.98 -22.45 19.22
CA ARG A 258 27.55 -22.05 20.53
C ARG A 258 26.73 -21.00 21.29
N SER A 259 25.56 -20.57 20.79
CA SER A 259 24.58 -19.77 21.55
C SER A 259 23.34 -20.60 21.84
#